data_AF-A0A6A0GXS6-F1
#
_entry.id   AF-A0A6A0GXS6-F1
#
_cell.length_a   1.000
_cell.length_b   1.000
_cell.length_c   1.000
_cell.angle_alpha   90.00
_cell.angle_beta   90.00
_cell.angle_gamma   90.00
#
_symmetry.space_group_name_H-M   'P 1'
#
loop_
_entity.id
_entity.type
_entity.pdbx_description
1 polymer ?
#
loop_
_entity_poly.entity_id
_entity_poly.type
_entity_poly.pdbx_seq_one_letter_code
_entity_poly.pdbx_strand_id
1 'polypeptide(L)'
;MACQRAEHDFALMPCGIMDQFVCSMAEAGNILLIDCRDLSCELVPFTEDSLRVVVCNSNVRHTLSGSEYPARRADCFAAAKVLGKKSLREATMDDIQNHLASLTDVTIRRARHVVTEITRTQEAVAALKRRDYKTFGKLMTESHNSLRNEYEVSCPELDALVEAALGVPG
;
A
#
# COMPACT_ATOMS: atom_id res chain seq x y z
N MET A 1 17.68 8.38 1.68
CA MET A 1 18.27 7.17 1.07
C MET A 1 19.26 6.43 1.97
N ALA A 2 20.11 7.10 2.76
CA ALA A 2 21.06 6.42 3.66
C ALA A 2 20.38 5.44 4.65
N CYS A 3 19.26 5.84 5.26
CA CYS A 3 18.53 4.98 6.20
C CYS A 3 17.92 3.73 5.53
N GLN A 4 17.37 3.86 4.32
CA GLN A 4 16.87 2.70 3.56
C GLN A 4 18.01 1.73 3.25
N ARG A 5 19.17 2.26 2.83
CA ARG A 5 20.35 1.45 2.58
C ARG A 5 20.82 0.73 3.86
N ALA A 6 20.80 1.40 5.00
CA ALA A 6 21.12 0.77 6.28
C ALA A 6 20.17 -0.41 6.58
N GLU A 7 18.88 -0.27 6.28
CA GLU A 7 17.89 -1.33 6.46
C GLU A 7 18.11 -2.52 5.51
N HIS A 8 18.54 -2.26 4.28
CA HIS A 8 18.91 -3.31 3.32
C HIS A 8 20.21 -4.02 3.74
N ASP A 9 21.25 -3.26 4.09
CA ASP A 9 22.61 -3.77 4.28
C ASP A 9 22.83 -4.39 5.68
N PHE A 10 22.15 -3.88 6.72
CA PHE A 10 22.38 -4.31 8.10
C PHE A 10 21.19 -5.03 8.73
N ALA A 11 19.95 -4.61 8.43
CA ALA A 11 18.74 -5.30 8.90
C ALA A 11 18.26 -6.39 7.92
N LEU A 12 18.90 -6.49 6.75
CA LEU A 12 18.60 -7.48 5.70
C LEU A 12 17.14 -7.43 5.23
N MET A 13 16.52 -6.27 5.30
CA MET A 13 15.12 -6.07 4.93
C MET A 13 15.04 -5.21 3.66
N PRO A 14 14.59 -5.74 2.51
CA PRO A 14 14.64 -5.02 1.24
C PRO A 14 13.46 -4.02 1.07
N CYS A 15 13.23 -3.19 2.09
CA CYS A 15 12.12 -2.25 2.23
C CYS A 15 12.03 -1.20 1.10
N GLY A 16 10.84 -0.61 0.95
CA GLY A 16 10.64 0.61 0.15
C GLY A 16 11.26 1.86 0.79
N ILE A 17 10.91 3.04 0.29
CA ILE A 17 11.40 4.33 0.79
C ILE A 17 10.46 5.01 1.79
N MET A 18 9.20 4.53 1.88
CA MET A 18 8.09 5.21 2.56
C MET A 18 8.42 5.57 4.00
N ASP A 19 8.85 4.60 4.82
CA ASP A 19 9.04 4.76 6.26
C ASP A 19 10.12 5.79 6.58
N GLN A 20 11.27 5.71 5.89
CA GLN A 20 12.36 6.65 6.12
C GLN A 20 12.01 8.05 5.59
N PHE A 21 11.22 8.14 4.51
CA PHE A 21 10.80 9.40 3.93
C PHE A 21 9.77 10.12 4.82
N VAL A 22 8.73 9.41 5.31
CA VAL A 22 7.72 10.01 6.19
C VAL A 22 8.33 10.43 7.53
N CYS A 23 9.25 9.64 8.10
CA CYS A 23 9.95 10.03 9.33
C CYS A 23 10.79 11.31 9.17
N SER A 24 11.25 11.62 7.95
CA SER A 24 12.11 12.78 7.69
C SER A 24 11.34 14.01 7.23
N MET A 25 10.21 13.83 6.54
CA MET A 25 9.52 14.88 5.78
C MET A 25 8.11 15.20 6.27
N ALA A 26 7.53 14.39 7.17
CA ALA A 26 6.19 14.64 7.67
C ALA A 26 6.14 15.89 8.57
N GLU A 27 5.05 16.64 8.45
CA GLU A 27 4.75 17.78 9.31
C GLU A 27 3.48 17.52 10.12
N ALA A 28 3.44 18.07 11.34
CA ALA A 28 2.28 17.95 12.20
C ALA A 28 1.00 18.45 11.50
N GLY A 29 -0.11 17.73 11.68
CA GLY A 29 -1.39 18.08 11.07
C GLY A 29 -1.48 17.82 9.56
N ASN A 30 -0.55 17.06 8.98
CA ASN A 30 -0.55 16.73 7.55
C ASN A 30 -0.41 15.22 7.32
N ILE A 31 -1.03 14.75 6.24
CA ILE A 31 -0.74 13.47 5.59
C ILE A 31 0.27 13.76 4.49
N LEU A 32 1.31 12.93 4.37
CA LEU A 32 2.33 13.08 3.33
C LEU A 32 2.01 12.16 2.15
N LEU A 33 1.63 12.74 1.01
CA LEU A 33 1.57 12.02 -0.27
C LEU A 33 2.98 11.98 -0.86
N ILE A 34 3.45 10.79 -1.24
CA ILE A 34 4.78 10.59 -1.84
C ILE A 34 4.61 9.91 -3.19
N ASP A 35 5.15 10.50 -4.24
CA ASP A 35 5.37 9.80 -5.50
C ASP A 35 6.69 9.04 -5.44
N CYS A 36 6.64 7.73 -5.19
CA CYS A 36 7.85 6.91 -5.06
C CYS A 36 8.67 6.74 -6.36
N ARG A 37 8.20 7.24 -7.51
CA ARG A 37 8.94 7.18 -8.79
C ARG A 37 9.97 8.29 -8.90
N ASP A 38 9.57 9.53 -8.59
CA ASP A 38 10.44 10.72 -8.69
C ASP A 38 10.75 11.37 -7.34
N LEU A 39 10.19 10.82 -6.25
CA LEU A 39 10.33 11.27 -4.87
C LEU A 39 9.76 12.67 -4.61
N SER A 40 8.90 13.17 -5.50
CA SER A 40 8.09 14.35 -5.20
C SER A 40 7.11 14.04 -4.06
N CYS A 41 6.80 15.05 -3.25
CA CYS A 41 5.88 14.90 -2.13
C CYS A 41 4.98 16.11 -1.96
N GLU A 42 3.82 15.87 -1.38
CA GLU A 42 2.83 16.89 -1.05
C GLU A 42 2.35 16.69 0.38
N LEU A 43 2.36 17.77 1.17
CA LEU A 43 1.70 17.82 2.47
C LEU A 43 0.21 18.11 2.25
N VAL A 44 -0.63 17.15 2.61
CA VAL A 44 -2.09 17.23 2.53
C VAL A 44 -2.62 17.53 3.93
N PRO A 45 -3.21 18.71 4.19
CA PRO A 45 -3.70 19.06 5.51
C PRO A 45 -4.72 18.05 6.04
N PHE A 46 -4.50 17.58 7.26
CA PHE A 46 -5.37 16.70 8.03
C PHE A 46 -5.55 17.28 9.44
N THR A 47 -6.36 18.34 9.51
CA THR A 47 -6.58 19.16 10.72
C THR A 47 -8.04 19.16 11.15
N GLU A 48 -8.77 18.07 10.89
CA GLU A 48 -10.19 17.97 11.17
C GLU A 48 -10.43 17.49 12.61
N ASP A 49 -10.89 18.39 13.48
CA ASP A 49 -11.06 18.13 14.90
C ASP A 49 -12.13 17.06 15.21
N SER A 50 -13.04 16.81 14.27
CA SER A 50 -14.05 15.77 14.39
C SER A 50 -13.54 14.37 14.06
N LEU A 51 -12.34 14.23 13.46
CA LEU A 51 -11.77 12.95 13.05
C LEU A 51 -10.65 12.49 13.96
N ARG A 52 -10.55 11.17 14.13
CA ARG A 52 -9.44 10.53 14.84
C ARG A 52 -8.92 9.36 14.01
N VAL A 53 -7.60 9.21 13.96
CA VAL A 53 -6.96 8.00 13.45
C VAL A 53 -6.71 7.09 14.63
N VAL A 54 -7.32 5.91 14.63
CA VAL A 54 -7.14 4.90 15.67
C VAL A 54 -6.21 3.81 15.13
N VAL A 55 -5.10 3.57 15.83
CA VAL A 55 -4.14 2.51 15.51
C VAL A 55 -4.40 1.33 16.45
N CYS A 56 -4.83 0.20 15.89
CA CYS A 56 -5.09 -1.03 16.63
C CYS A 56 -3.96 -2.04 16.39
N ASN A 57 -3.14 -2.29 17.42
CA ASN A 57 -2.10 -3.32 17.37
C ASN A 57 -2.72 -4.70 17.68
N SER A 58 -2.64 -5.65 16.73
CA SER A 58 -3.12 -7.03 16.94
C SER A 58 -2.38 -7.76 18.04
N ASN A 59 -1.19 -7.28 18.45
CA ASN A 59 -0.26 -7.93 19.37
C ASN A 59 0.22 -9.32 18.92
N VAL A 60 -0.15 -9.75 17.70
CA VAL A 60 0.35 -10.97 17.08
C VAL A 60 1.41 -10.59 16.07
N ARG A 61 2.58 -11.20 16.23
CA ARG A 61 3.65 -11.16 15.24
C ARG A 61 3.74 -12.54 14.63
N HIS A 62 3.19 -12.70 13.44
CA HIS A 62 3.57 -13.84 12.62
C HIS A 62 5.06 -13.70 12.34
N THR A 63 5.84 -14.75 12.57
CA THR A 63 7.21 -14.82 12.11
C THR A 63 7.17 -14.79 10.60
N LEU A 64 7.12 -13.58 10.01
CA LEU A 64 7.60 -13.33 8.67
C LEU A 64 8.98 -13.96 8.67
N SER A 65 9.13 -15.10 8.02
CA SER A 65 10.39 -15.86 7.94
C SER A 65 11.46 -15.10 7.12
N GLY A 66 11.36 -13.77 7.06
CA GLY A 66 12.06 -12.87 6.15
C GLY A 66 11.65 -13.06 4.68
N SER A 67 10.98 -14.16 4.33
CA SER A 67 10.85 -14.61 2.93
C SER A 67 9.65 -14.04 2.18
N GLU A 68 8.55 -13.72 2.85
CA GLU A 68 7.32 -13.33 2.17
C GLU A 68 7.42 -11.97 1.50
N TYR A 69 7.99 -10.97 2.19
CA TYR A 69 8.16 -9.63 1.61
C TYR A 69 9.06 -9.65 0.35
N PRO A 70 10.26 -10.25 0.36
CA PRO A 70 11.06 -10.44 -0.85
C PRO A 70 10.32 -11.21 -1.95
N ALA A 71 9.54 -12.24 -1.60
CA ALA A 71 8.75 -12.99 -2.57
C ALA A 71 7.71 -12.11 -3.27
N ARG A 72 6.96 -11.29 -2.52
CA ARG A 72 5.99 -10.34 -3.11
C ARG A 72 6.66 -9.33 -4.02
N ARG A 73 7.84 -8.84 -3.64
CA ARG A 73 8.65 -7.94 -4.48
C ARG A 73 9.08 -8.63 -5.78
N ALA A 74 9.51 -9.89 -5.71
CA ALA A 74 9.87 -10.69 -6.88
C ALA A 74 8.67 -10.92 -7.80
N ASP A 75 7.49 -11.24 -7.26
CA ASP A 75 6.25 -11.41 -8.03
C ASP A 75 5.90 -10.14 -8.81
N CYS A 76 6.02 -8.97 -8.17
CA CYS A 76 5.76 -7.68 -8.81
C CYS A 76 6.74 -7.38 -9.95
N PHE A 77 8.02 -7.71 -9.78
CA PHE A 77 9.01 -7.56 -10.85
C PHE A 77 8.79 -8.54 -11.99
N ALA A 78 8.41 -9.78 -11.70
CA ALA A 78 8.07 -10.77 -12.71
C ALA A 78 6.88 -10.31 -13.55
N ALA A 79 5.82 -9.80 -12.90
CA ALA A 79 4.68 -9.20 -13.58
C ALA A 79 5.10 -8.01 -14.48
N ALA A 80 5.81 -7.03 -13.93
CA ALA A 80 6.25 -5.86 -14.70
C ALA A 80 7.09 -6.25 -15.93
N LYS A 81 7.95 -7.25 -15.79
CA LYS A 81 8.78 -7.78 -16.89
C LYS A 81 7.92 -8.38 -18.01
N VAL A 82 6.92 -9.20 -17.68
CA VAL A 82 6.00 -9.78 -18.68
C VAL A 82 5.19 -8.69 -19.38
N LEU A 83 4.78 -7.65 -18.64
CA LEU A 83 4.04 -6.51 -19.20
C LEU A 83 4.92 -5.54 -20.00
N GLY A 84 6.23 -5.76 -20.07
CA GLY A 84 7.16 -4.86 -20.76
C GLY A 84 7.27 -3.47 -20.13
N LYS A 85 7.02 -3.34 -18.83
CA LYS A 85 7.06 -2.06 -18.09
C LYS A 85 8.27 -2.00 -17.17
N LYS A 86 8.79 -0.79 -16.90
CA LYS A 86 9.89 -0.62 -15.93
C LYS A 86 9.46 -0.94 -14.51
N SER A 87 8.20 -0.66 -14.20
CA SER A 87 7.56 -0.99 -12.92
C SER A 87 6.05 -1.06 -13.10
N LEU A 88 5.35 -1.62 -12.13
CA LEU A 88 3.88 -1.65 -12.13
C LEU A 88 3.24 -0.26 -12.05
N ARG A 89 4.01 0.81 -11.75
CA ARG A 89 3.54 2.19 -11.86
C ARG A 89 3.19 2.62 -13.29
N GLU A 90 3.76 1.97 -14.30
CA GLU A 90 3.49 2.23 -15.72
C GLU A 90 2.47 1.24 -16.32
N ALA A 91 1.94 0.33 -15.49
CA ALA A 91 0.97 -0.67 -15.89
C ALA A 91 -0.45 -0.18 -15.62
N THR A 92 -1.38 -0.65 -16.45
CA THR A 92 -2.82 -0.46 -16.34
C THR A 92 -3.52 -1.81 -16.15
N MET A 93 -4.80 -1.79 -15.79
CA MET A 93 -5.59 -3.02 -15.73
C MET A 93 -5.74 -3.68 -17.11
N ASP A 94 -5.77 -2.90 -18.19
CA ASP A 94 -5.81 -3.40 -19.56
C ASP A 94 -4.50 -4.09 -19.95
N ASP A 95 -3.35 -3.55 -19.52
CA ASP A 95 -2.05 -4.22 -19.72
C ASP A 95 -2.09 -5.63 -19.11
N ILE A 96 -2.62 -5.78 -17.88
CA ILE A 96 -2.75 -7.08 -17.20
C ILE A 96 -3.73 -7.99 -17.97
N GLN A 97 -4.89 -7.46 -18.35
CA GLN A 97 -5.93 -8.23 -19.05
C GLN A 97 -5.43 -8.78 -20.40
N ASN A 98 -4.62 -8.00 -21.13
CA ASN A 98 -4.06 -8.39 -22.41
C ASN A 98 -2.93 -9.43 -22.29
N HIS A 99 -2.39 -9.67 -21.09
CA HIS A 99 -1.28 -10.59 -20.85
C HIS A 99 -1.63 -11.73 -19.88
N LEU A 100 -2.91 -11.99 -19.63
CA LEU A 100 -3.34 -13.05 -18.70
C LEU A 100 -2.72 -14.42 -19.01
N ALA A 101 -2.61 -14.78 -20.30
CA ALA A 101 -2.04 -16.06 -20.72
C ALA A 101 -0.51 -16.15 -20.49
N SER A 102 0.16 -15.03 -20.27
CA SER A 102 1.62 -14.95 -20.05
C SER A 102 2.00 -14.74 -18.59
N LEU A 103 1.02 -14.49 -17.71
CA LEU A 103 1.20 -14.30 -16.28
C LEU A 103 0.74 -15.54 -15.52
N THR A 104 1.33 -15.77 -14.35
CA THR A 104 0.79 -16.76 -13.40
C THR A 104 -0.33 -16.12 -12.57
N ASP A 105 -1.25 -16.93 -12.03
CA ASP A 105 -2.32 -16.46 -11.15
C ASP A 105 -1.80 -15.57 -10.00
N VAL A 106 -0.67 -15.94 -9.40
CA VAL A 106 -0.04 -15.15 -8.33
C VAL A 106 0.37 -13.78 -8.87
N THR A 107 1.13 -13.73 -9.97
CA THR A 107 1.59 -12.46 -10.55
C THR A 107 0.44 -11.58 -11.05
N ILE A 108 -0.66 -12.17 -11.53
CA ILE A 108 -1.89 -11.45 -11.87
C ILE A 108 -2.45 -10.76 -10.63
N ARG A 109 -2.66 -11.51 -9.54
CA ARG A 109 -3.21 -10.96 -8.29
C ARG A 109 -2.32 -9.86 -7.70
N ARG A 110 -0.99 -10.07 -7.65
CA ARG A 110 -0.04 -9.05 -7.17
C ARG A 110 -0.06 -7.79 -8.02
N ALA A 111 -0.08 -7.93 -9.35
CA ALA A 111 -0.14 -6.79 -10.26
C ALA A 111 -1.46 -6.02 -10.12
N ARG A 112 -2.59 -6.72 -10.02
CA ARG A 112 -3.92 -6.11 -9.82
C ARG A 112 -3.95 -5.30 -8.53
N HIS A 113 -3.48 -5.87 -7.42
CA HIS A 113 -3.36 -5.13 -6.16
C HIS A 113 -2.56 -3.84 -6.37
N VAL A 114 -1.31 -3.94 -6.84
CA VAL A 114 -0.42 -2.76 -6.94
C VAL A 114 -0.99 -1.69 -7.88
N VAL A 115 -1.48 -2.05 -9.06
CA VAL A 115 -2.04 -1.09 -10.03
C VAL A 115 -3.28 -0.40 -9.48
N THR A 116 -4.19 -1.16 -8.87
CA THR A 116 -5.40 -0.58 -8.28
C THR A 116 -5.11 0.23 -7.02
N GLU A 117 -4.13 -0.17 -6.21
CA GLU A 117 -3.75 0.53 -4.98
C GLU A 117 -3.08 1.87 -5.26
N ILE A 118 -2.29 1.97 -6.34
CA ILE A 118 -1.74 3.26 -6.82
C ILE A 118 -2.89 4.22 -7.16
N THR A 119 -3.89 3.74 -7.91
CA THR A 119 -5.06 4.53 -8.31
C THR A 119 -5.88 4.94 -7.08
N ARG A 120 -6.17 3.98 -6.20
CA ARG A 120 -6.91 4.17 -4.95
C ARG A 120 -6.26 5.20 -4.03
N THR A 121 -4.93 5.22 -3.95
CA THR A 121 -4.18 6.20 -3.16
C THR A 121 -4.38 7.62 -3.69
N GLN A 122 -4.35 7.80 -5.02
CA GLN A 122 -4.61 9.10 -5.65
C GLN A 122 -6.05 9.56 -5.40
N GLU A 123 -7.02 8.65 -5.53
CA GLU A 123 -8.43 8.91 -5.24
C GLU A 123 -8.66 9.25 -3.77
N ALA A 124 -7.97 8.57 -2.86
CA ALA A 124 -8.05 8.80 -1.41
C ALA A 124 -7.54 10.20 -1.05
N VAL A 125 -6.40 10.63 -1.62
CA VAL A 125 -5.92 12.01 -1.44
C VAL A 125 -6.88 13.04 -2.03
N ALA A 126 -7.46 12.77 -3.20
CA ALA A 126 -8.46 13.65 -3.78
C ALA A 126 -9.72 13.75 -2.89
N ALA A 127 -10.14 12.66 -2.26
CA ALA A 127 -11.23 12.64 -1.29
C ALA A 127 -10.89 13.44 -0.02
N LEU A 128 -9.69 13.27 0.54
CA LEU A 128 -9.20 14.05 1.68
C LEU A 128 -9.21 15.56 1.40
N LYS A 129 -8.70 15.97 0.24
CA LYS A 129 -8.68 17.39 -0.18
C LYS A 129 -10.08 18.00 -0.28
N ARG A 130 -11.09 17.19 -0.62
CA ARG A 130 -12.51 17.59 -0.65
C ARG A 130 -13.24 17.38 0.68
N ARG A 131 -12.54 16.92 1.72
CA ARG A 131 -13.12 16.50 3.02
C ARG A 131 -14.21 15.43 2.89
N ASP A 132 -14.11 14.59 1.87
CA ASP A 132 -15.01 13.46 1.65
C ASP A 132 -14.48 12.22 2.39
N TYR A 133 -14.65 12.23 3.70
CA TYR A 133 -14.13 11.19 4.58
C TYR A 133 -14.86 9.86 4.43
N LYS A 134 -16.11 9.86 3.94
CA LYS A 134 -16.85 8.64 3.62
C LYS A 134 -16.21 7.90 2.46
N THR A 135 -15.88 8.62 1.39
CA THR A 135 -15.13 8.03 0.26
C THR A 135 -13.74 7.60 0.70
N PHE A 136 -13.04 8.41 1.50
CA PHE A 136 -11.72 8.03 2.03
C PHE A 136 -11.78 6.72 2.83
N GLY A 137 -12.72 6.59 3.77
CA GLY A 137 -12.93 5.37 4.56
C GLY A 137 -13.30 4.16 3.70
N LYS A 138 -14.18 4.33 2.70
CA LYS A 138 -14.51 3.26 1.73
C LYS A 138 -13.26 2.77 0.99
N LEU A 139 -12.41 3.69 0.54
CA LEU A 139 -11.16 3.36 -0.13
C LEU A 139 -10.20 2.63 0.83
N MET A 140 -10.11 3.01 2.11
CA MET A 140 -9.33 2.25 3.10
C MET A 140 -9.84 0.81 3.28
N THR A 141 -11.16 0.60 3.33
CA THR A 141 -11.75 -0.75 3.40
C THR A 141 -11.44 -1.57 2.16
N GLU A 142 -11.54 -0.96 0.98
CA GLU A 142 -11.22 -1.65 -0.27
C GLU A 142 -9.71 -1.94 -0.43
N SER A 143 -8.83 -1.07 0.11
CA SER A 143 -7.39 -1.32 0.25
C SER A 143 -7.13 -2.57 1.09
N HIS A 144 -7.74 -2.66 2.28
CA HIS A 144 -7.63 -3.84 3.14
C HIS A 144 -8.10 -5.12 2.43
N ASN A 145 -9.27 -5.07 1.76
CA ASN A 145 -9.76 -6.22 0.99
C ASN A 145 -8.80 -6.64 -0.12
N SER A 146 -8.14 -5.68 -0.78
CA SER A 146 -7.13 -5.96 -1.80
C SER A 146 -5.86 -6.56 -1.18
N LEU A 147 -5.37 -6.03 -0.06
CA LEU A 147 -4.24 -6.60 0.69
C LEU A 147 -4.51 -8.03 1.14
N ARG A 148 -5.74 -8.33 1.58
CA ARG A 148 -6.16 -9.67 1.99
C ARG A 148 -6.28 -10.63 0.81
N ASN A 149 -7.04 -10.26 -0.22
CA ASN A 149 -7.47 -11.19 -1.27
C ASN A 149 -6.50 -11.23 -2.46
N GLU A 150 -5.93 -10.08 -2.85
CA GLU A 150 -5.09 -9.94 -4.05
C GLU A 150 -3.60 -9.93 -3.71
N TYR A 151 -3.20 -9.32 -2.59
CA TYR A 151 -1.79 -9.29 -2.18
C TYR A 151 -1.41 -10.40 -1.18
N GLU A 152 -2.41 -10.96 -0.50
CA GLU A 152 -2.29 -12.04 0.47
C GLU A 152 -1.22 -11.72 1.54
N VAL A 153 -1.38 -10.56 2.19
CA VAL A 153 -0.52 -10.10 3.30
C VAL A 153 -1.31 -9.74 4.57
N SER A 154 -2.61 -10.06 4.60
CA SER A 154 -3.40 -9.98 5.83
C SER A 154 -3.32 -11.29 6.63
N CYS A 155 -3.95 -11.32 7.79
CA CYS A 155 -4.11 -12.52 8.62
C CYS A 155 -5.44 -12.46 9.38
N PRO A 156 -5.91 -13.58 9.96
CA PRO A 156 -7.20 -13.62 10.67
C PRO A 156 -7.32 -12.57 11.78
N GLU A 157 -6.24 -12.25 12.48
CA GLU A 157 -6.23 -11.24 13.53
C GLU A 157 -6.43 -9.82 12.99
N LEU A 158 -5.80 -9.48 11.87
CA LEU A 158 -5.99 -8.18 11.22
C LEU A 158 -7.39 -8.06 10.62
N ASP A 159 -7.88 -9.13 9.99
CA ASP A 159 -9.22 -9.17 9.40
C ASP A 159 -10.31 -8.98 10.47
N ALA A 160 -10.16 -9.64 11.63
CA ALA A 160 -11.08 -9.49 12.76
C ALA A 160 -11.06 -8.07 13.34
N LEU A 161 -9.90 -7.41 13.42
CA LEU A 161 -9.81 -6.01 13.87
C LEU A 161 -10.54 -5.07 12.91
N VAL A 162 -10.41 -5.28 11.60
CA VAL A 162 -11.09 -4.46 10.58
C VAL A 162 -12.59 -4.69 10.61
N GLU A 163 -13.04 -5.95 10.69
CA GLU A 163 -14.46 -6.29 10.81
C GLU A 163 -15.09 -5.64 12.05
N ALA A 164 -14.43 -5.77 13.21
CA ALA A 164 -14.89 -5.14 14.44
C ALA A 164 -14.97 -3.62 14.32
N ALA A 165 -13.97 -2.97 13.71
CA ALA A 165 -13.97 -1.52 13.51
C ALA A 165 -15.10 -1.05 12.58
N LEU A 166 -15.40 -1.79 11.51
CA LEU A 166 -16.49 -1.47 10.58
C LEU A 166 -17.89 -1.71 11.17
N GLY A 167 -18.00 -2.54 12.22
CA GLY A 167 -19.24 -2.76 12.96
C GLY A 167 -19.62 -1.62 13.91
N VAL A 168 -18.74 -0.64 14.13
CA VAL A 168 -18.98 0.50 15.02
C VAL A 168 -19.48 1.71 14.21
N PRO A 169 -20.60 2.35 14.58
CA PRO A 169 -21.04 3.60 13.95
C PRO A 169 -20.03 4.74 14.17
N GLY A 170 -19.68 5.46 13.10
CA GLY A 170 -18.75 6.60 13.12
C GLY A 170 -18.59 7.25 11.75
#